data_AF-A0AAV4YTB9-F1
#
_entry.id   AF-A0AAV4YTB9-F1
#
_cell.length_a   1.000
_cell.length_b   1.000
_cell.length_c   1.000
_cell.angle_alpha   90.00
_cell.angle_beta   90.00
_cell.angle_gamma   90.00
#
_symmetry.space_group_name_H-M   'P 1'
#
loop_
_entity.id
_entity.type
_entity.pdbx_description
1 polymer ?
#
loop_
_entity_poly.entity_id
_entity_poly.type
_entity_poly.pdbx_seq_one_letter_code
_entity_poly.pdbx_strand_id
1 'polypeptide(L)'
;MRKIDRRVRYLGKRLEELRIVDFAPEQEGKVYFGAWVEIENEQGEQKTLRIVGVDEIYDHHPQHISIDSPMARALLSKQVDDEVEVQTPLGKKSWFINSIRYEKPEIAEND
;
A
#
# COMPACT_ATOMS: atom_id res chain seq x y z
N MET A 1 -12.33 7.40 -29.91
CA MET A 1 -11.94 6.65 -28.68
C MET A 1 -10.50 6.18 -28.80
N ARG A 2 -9.60 6.54 -27.88
CA ARG A 2 -8.29 5.90 -27.63
C ARG A 2 -7.60 6.57 -26.43
N LYS A 3 -8.08 6.29 -25.21
CA LYS A 3 -7.40 6.67 -23.95
C LYS A 3 -6.98 5.46 -23.10
N ILE A 4 -7.37 4.25 -23.49
CA ILE A 4 -7.25 3.05 -22.65
C ILE A 4 -5.86 2.37 -22.77
N ASP A 5 -5.15 2.55 -23.89
CA ASP A 5 -3.96 1.74 -24.20
C ASP A 5 -2.65 2.15 -23.50
N ARG A 6 -2.57 3.34 -22.86
CA ARG A 6 -1.34 3.77 -22.17
C ARG A 6 -1.25 3.31 -20.71
N ARG A 7 -2.37 2.90 -20.11
CA ARG A 7 -2.43 2.54 -18.68
C ARG A 7 -1.96 1.11 -18.40
N VAL A 8 -2.11 0.22 -19.38
CA VAL A 8 -1.71 -1.19 -19.26
C VAL A 8 -0.19 -1.34 -19.39
N ARG A 9 0.45 -0.56 -20.27
CA ARG A 9 1.88 -0.72 -20.57
C ARG A 9 2.83 -0.11 -19.51
N TYR A 10 2.32 0.81 -18.67
CA TYR A 10 3.11 1.39 -17.57
C TYR A 10 3.12 0.53 -16.31
N LEU A 11 2.13 -0.36 -16.15
CA LEU A 11 1.98 -1.19 -14.96
C LEU A 11 2.79 -2.49 -15.00
N GLY A 12 3.17 -2.97 -16.19
CA GLY A 12 3.88 -4.25 -16.35
C GLY A 12 5.38 -4.20 -16.10
N LYS A 13 6.04 -3.04 -16.28
CA LYS A 13 7.51 -2.99 -16.34
C LYS A 13 8.23 -2.73 -15.01
N ARG A 14 7.52 -2.60 -13.89
CA ARG A 14 8.11 -2.37 -12.55
C ARG A 14 7.68 -3.38 -11.49
N LEU A 15 6.94 -4.43 -11.88
CA LEU A 15 6.51 -5.49 -10.96
C LEU A 15 7.50 -6.68 -10.92
N GLU A 16 8.50 -6.71 -11.82
CA GLU A 16 9.51 -7.78 -11.88
C GLU A 16 10.65 -7.65 -10.85
N GLU A 17 10.57 -6.69 -9.93
CA GLU A 17 11.52 -6.58 -8.80
C GLU A 17 10.91 -7.05 -7.47
N LEU A 18 9.96 -7.99 -7.52
CA LEU A 18 9.51 -8.74 -6.35
C LEU A 18 10.60 -9.76 -5.94
N ARG A 19 11.76 -9.24 -5.49
CA ARG A 19 12.57 -10.00 -4.53
C ARG A 19 11.79 -9.98 -3.23
N ILE A 20 11.49 -11.17 -2.72
CA ILE A 20 11.15 -11.37 -1.32
C ILE A 20 12.39 -10.88 -0.56
N VAL A 21 12.38 -9.62 -0.10
CA VAL A 21 13.48 -9.04 0.67
C VAL A 21 13.18 -9.39 2.11
N ASP A 22 14.00 -10.27 2.70
CA ASP A 22 14.06 -10.44 4.14
C ASP A 22 14.20 -9.05 4.78
N PHE A 23 13.25 -8.70 5.65
CA PHE A 23 13.15 -7.38 6.27
C PHE A 23 14.50 -6.99 6.89
N ALA A 24 15.17 -5.98 6.32
CA ALA A 24 16.43 -5.45 6.81
C ALA A 24 16.18 -4.11 7.56
N PRO A 25 16.89 -3.84 8.66
CA PRO A 25 16.77 -2.56 9.40
C PRO A 25 17.05 -1.32 8.52
N GLU A 26 17.82 -1.49 7.45
CA GLU A 26 18.10 -0.43 6.46
C GLU A 26 16.89 -0.02 5.62
N GLN A 27 15.78 -0.78 5.70
CA GLN A 27 14.49 -0.45 5.09
C GLN A 27 13.57 0.34 6.03
N GLU A 28 14.02 0.66 7.25
CA GLU A 28 13.26 1.47 8.21
C GLU A 28 12.85 2.81 7.59
N GLY A 29 11.55 3.10 7.67
CA GLY A 29 10.97 4.38 7.23
C GLY A 29 10.38 4.39 5.84
N LYS A 30 10.45 3.30 5.06
CA LYS A 30 9.77 3.19 3.75
C LYS A 30 8.71 2.10 3.77
N VAL A 31 7.71 2.24 2.91
CA VAL A 31 6.65 1.25 2.72
C VAL A 31 7.12 0.15 1.77
N TYR A 32 7.13 -1.08 2.26
CA TYR A 32 7.37 -2.30 1.48
C TYR A 32 6.32 -3.37 1.75
N PHE A 33 6.54 -4.56 1.20
CA PHE A 33 5.74 -5.74 1.49
C PHE A 33 5.68 -6.02 3.00
N GLY A 34 4.52 -6.43 3.49
CA GLY A 34 4.27 -6.72 4.91
C GLY A 34 4.05 -5.48 5.78
N ALA A 35 4.29 -4.27 5.27
CA ALA A 35 4.14 -3.03 6.02
C ALA A 35 2.67 -2.72 6.30
N TRP A 36 2.40 -2.33 7.55
CA TRP A 36 1.22 -1.62 7.99
C TRP A 36 1.43 -0.13 7.77
N VAL A 37 0.56 0.46 6.96
CA VAL A 37 0.62 1.87 6.59
C VAL A 37 -0.67 2.53 7.04
N GLU A 38 -0.53 3.57 7.84
CA GLU A 38 -1.62 4.46 8.21
C GLU A 38 -1.62 5.66 7.28
N ILE A 39 -2.76 5.88 6.63
CA ILE A 39 -2.95 6.95 5.66
C ILE A 39 -4.14 7.81 6.03
N GLU A 40 -4.06 9.10 5.73
CA GLU A 40 -5.12 10.07 5.96
C GLU A 40 -5.37 10.90 4.71
N ASN A 41 -6.61 11.34 4.48
CA ASN A 41 -6.92 12.29 3.42
C ASN A 41 -7.32 13.66 3.97
N GLU A 42 -7.42 14.65 3.09
CA GLU A 42 -7.81 16.03 3.46
C GLU A 42 -9.21 16.15 4.09
N GLN A 43 -10.03 15.11 4.00
CA GLN A 43 -11.37 15.06 4.62
C GLN A 43 -11.33 14.48 6.04
N GLY A 44 -10.15 14.10 6.54
CA GLY A 44 -9.96 13.45 7.84
C GLY A 44 -10.30 11.95 7.85
N GLU A 45 -10.47 11.31 6.68
CA GLU A 45 -10.65 9.86 6.61
C GLU A 45 -9.29 9.19 6.81
N GLN A 46 -9.16 8.40 7.88
CA GLN A 46 -7.97 7.61 8.18
C GLN A 46 -8.18 6.15 7.81
N LYS A 47 -7.14 5.50 7.26
CA LYS A 47 -7.13 4.08 6.95
C LYS A 47 -5.81 3.45 7.33
N THR A 48 -5.92 2.28 7.96
CA THR A 48 -4.77 1.43 8.24
C THR A 48 -4.81 0.26 7.28
N LEU A 49 -3.77 0.08 6.47
CA LEU A 49 -3.71 -0.91 5.41
C LEU A 49 -2.42 -1.72 5.53
N ARG A 50 -2.51 -3.03 5.32
CA ARG A 50 -1.34 -3.91 5.24
C ARG A 50 -1.11 -4.37 3.82
N ILE A 51 0.10 -4.18 3.31
CA ILE A 51 0.47 -4.65 1.97
C ILE A 51 0.84 -6.13 2.07
N VAL A 52 0.05 -7.00 1.45
CA VAL A 52 0.25 -8.45 1.43
C VAL A 52 0.34 -8.99 -0.01
N GLY A 53 0.81 -10.23 -0.14
CA GLY A 53 0.91 -10.91 -1.43
C GLY A 53 -0.43 -11.41 -1.91
N VAL A 54 -0.57 -11.63 -3.22
CA VAL A 54 -1.79 -12.21 -3.82
C VAL A 54 -2.12 -13.57 -3.19
N ASP A 55 -1.08 -14.35 -2.86
CA ASP A 55 -1.21 -15.67 -2.24
C ASP A 55 -1.61 -15.62 -0.75
N GLU A 56 -1.53 -14.46 -0.09
CA GLU A 56 -1.83 -14.28 1.35
C GLU A 56 -3.20 -13.61 1.61
N ILE A 57 -3.94 -13.24 0.55
CA ILE A 57 -5.26 -12.58 0.67
C ILE A 57 -6.36 -13.51 1.23
N TYR A 58 -6.09 -14.81 1.31
CA TYR A 58 -7.01 -15.78 1.91
C TYR A 58 -7.33 -15.51 3.38
N ASP A 59 -6.54 -14.68 4.08
CA ASP A 59 -6.78 -14.30 5.47
C ASP A 59 -7.93 -13.28 5.66
N HIS A 60 -8.55 -12.81 4.56
CA HIS A 60 -9.76 -11.96 4.53
C HIS A 60 -9.80 -10.76 5.49
N HIS A 61 -8.67 -10.33 6.04
CA HIS A 61 -8.65 -9.20 6.94
C HIS A 61 -9.05 -7.94 6.15
N PRO A 62 -10.04 -7.15 6.59
CA PRO A 62 -10.59 -6.03 5.82
C PRO A 62 -9.57 -4.93 5.52
N GLN A 63 -8.41 -4.96 6.18
CA GLN A 63 -7.32 -4.00 6.03
C GLN A 63 -6.15 -4.54 5.18
N HIS A 64 -6.16 -5.83 4.80
CA HIS A 64 -5.14 -6.40 3.93
C HIS A 64 -5.42 -6.01 2.47
N ILE A 65 -4.41 -5.47 1.80
CA ILE A 65 -4.47 -5.11 0.38
C ILE A 65 -3.38 -5.83 -0.40
N SER A 66 -3.72 -6.29 -1.61
CA SER A 66 -2.72 -6.83 -2.53
C SER A 66 -1.68 -5.78 -2.87
N ILE A 67 -0.41 -6.20 -2.98
CA ILE A 67 0.66 -5.42 -3.60
C ILE A 67 0.32 -4.95 -5.02
N ASP A 68 -0.56 -5.66 -5.73
CA ASP A 68 -1.03 -5.28 -7.07
C ASP A 68 -2.11 -4.19 -7.07
N SER A 69 -2.68 -3.88 -5.90
CA SER A 69 -3.74 -2.88 -5.78
C SER A 69 -3.22 -1.48 -6.15
N PRO A 70 -4.04 -0.62 -6.80
CA PRO A 70 -3.63 0.75 -7.10
C PRO A 70 -3.17 1.54 -5.87
N MET A 71 -3.74 1.22 -4.70
CA MET A 71 -3.37 1.81 -3.42
C MET A 71 -1.97 1.36 -2.97
N ALA A 72 -1.72 0.05 -2.87
CA ALA A 72 -0.41 -0.47 -2.48
C ALA A 72 0.69 0.06 -3.40
N ARG A 73 0.45 0.08 -4.71
CA ARG A 73 1.40 0.59 -5.71
C ARG A 73 1.72 2.08 -5.56
N ALA A 74 0.77 2.87 -5.08
CA ALA A 74 1.00 4.29 -4.80
C ALA A 74 1.80 4.49 -3.51
N LEU A 75 1.63 3.59 -2.53
CA LEU A 75 2.32 3.62 -1.24
C LEU A 75 3.72 3.03 -1.29
N LEU A 76 3.99 2.04 -2.15
CA LEU A 76 5.30 1.38 -2.24
C LEU A 76 6.45 2.39 -2.41
N SER A 77 7.53 2.17 -1.64
CA SER A 77 8.75 3.01 -1.60
C SER A 77 8.54 4.44 -1.08
N LYS A 78 7.35 4.78 -0.57
CA LYS A 78 7.07 6.06 0.10
C LYS A 78 7.43 5.99 1.57
N GLN A 79 7.58 7.16 2.20
CA GLN A 79 7.94 7.28 3.61
C GLN A 79 6.87 8.04 4.41
N VAL A 80 7.00 8.06 5.73
CA VAL A 80 6.16 8.91 6.59
C VAL A 80 6.25 10.37 6.14
N ASP A 81 5.13 11.08 6.24
CA ASP A 81 4.91 12.46 5.77
C ASP A 81 4.90 12.65 4.24
N ASP A 82 5.00 11.57 3.45
CA ASP A 82 4.81 11.67 1.99
C ASP A 82 3.33 11.75 1.61
N GLU A 83 3.06 12.54 0.56
CA GLU A 83 1.78 12.51 -0.16
C GLU A 83 1.80 11.49 -1.31
N VAL A 84 0.69 10.77 -1.45
CA VAL A 84 0.42 9.83 -2.54
C VAL A 84 -0.91 10.14 -3.23
N GLU A 85 -0.87 10.24 -4.57
CA GLU A 85 -2.07 10.33 -5.40
C GLU A 85 -2.53 8.94 -5.86
N VAL A 86 -3.69 8.50 -5.39
CA VAL A 86 -4.28 7.21 -5.76
C VAL A 86 -5.37 7.44 -6.80
N GLN A 87 -5.24 6.79 -7.96
CA GLN A 87 -6.26 6.85 -9.00
C GLN A 87 -7.35 5.80 -8.73
N THR A 88 -8.47 6.24 -8.17
CA THR A 88 -9.65 5.40 -7.96
C THR A 88 -10.62 5.54 -9.14
N PRO A 89 -11.57 4.61 -9.34
CA PRO A 89 -12.63 4.77 -10.33
C PRO A 89 -13.49 6.03 -10.12
N LEU A 90 -13.58 6.52 -8.88
CA LEU A 90 -14.34 7.72 -8.49
C LEU A 90 -13.55 9.03 -8.69
N GLY A 91 -12.28 8.95 -9.10
CA GLY A 91 -11.40 10.10 -9.25
C GLY A 91 -10.06 9.93 -8.56
N LYS A 92 -9.21 10.94 -8.67
CA LYS A 92 -7.96 10.99 -7.91
C LYS A 92 -8.27 11.31 -6.45
N LYS A 93 -7.67 10.57 -5.53
CA LYS A 93 -7.66 10.89 -4.10
C LYS A 93 -6.21 11.06 -3.64
N SER A 94 -5.92 12.17 -2.97
CA SER A 94 -4.67 12.35 -2.25
C SER A 94 -4.77 11.72 -0.86
N TRP A 95 -3.69 11.07 -0.47
CA TRP A 95 -3.52 10.48 0.85
C TRP A 95 -2.13 10.86 1.37
N PHE A 96 -2.02 11.06 2.67
CA PHE A 96 -0.78 11.34 3.40
C PHE A 96 -0.44 10.14 4.26
N ILE A 97 0.85 9.79 4.32
CA ILE A 97 1.32 8.67 5.13
C ILE A 97 1.62 9.18 6.54
N ASN A 98 0.82 8.74 7.52
CA ASN A 98 0.97 9.12 8.92
C ASN A 98 1.97 8.22 9.65
N SER A 99 1.93 6.92 9.40
CA SER A 99 2.83 5.96 10.06
C SER A 99 3.08 4.71 9.23
N ILE A 100 4.26 4.12 9.40
CA ILE A 100 4.66 2.85 8.78
C ILE A 100 5.17 1.94 9.89
N ARG A 101 4.58 0.76 10.01
CA ARG A 101 4.90 -0.25 11.03
C ARG A 101 5.04 -1.62 10.39
N TYR A 102 5.99 -2.42 10.84
CA TYR A 102 6.19 -3.79 10.35
C TYR A 102 5.80 -4.86 11.38
N GLU A 103 5.60 -4.44 12.62
CA GLU A 103 5.01 -5.26 13.66
C GLU A 103 3.51 -5.44 13.38
N LYS A 104 2.98 -6.61 13.72
CA LYS A 104 1.53 -6.82 13.72
C LYS A 104 0.97 -5.79 14.72
N PRO A 105 -0.04 -4.97 14.37
CA PRO A 105 -0.74 -4.19 15.37
C PRO A 105 -1.17 -5.17 16.45
N GLU A 106 -0.87 -4.87 17.71
CA GLU A 106 -1.52 -5.53 18.84
C GLU A 106 -3.02 -5.25 18.70
N ILE A 107 -3.69 -6.09 17.91
CA ILE A 107 -5.13 -6.22 18.01
C ILE A 107 -5.28 -6.86 19.37
N ALA A 108 -5.66 -6.04 20.36
CA ALA A 108 -6.17 -6.55 21.61
C ALA A 108 -7.29 -7.52 21.25
N GLU A 109 -6.99 -8.83 21.28
CA GLU A 109 -7.99 -9.87 21.44
C GLU A 109 -8.70 -9.53 22.75
N ASN A 110 -9.77 -8.76 22.67
CA ASN A 110 -10.75 -8.71 23.74
C ASN A 110 -11.42 -10.08 23.75
N ASP A 111 -10.90 -10.93 24.63
CA ASP A 111 -11.49 -12.15 25.18
C ASP A 111 -12.95 -11.90 25.63
#